data_AF-A0A2I3HLJ5-F1
#
_entry.id   AF-A0A2I3HLJ5-F1
#
_cell.length_a   1.000
_cell.length_b   1.000
_cell.length_c   1.000
_cell.angle_alpha   90.00
_cell.angle_beta   90.00
_cell.angle_gamma   90.00
#
_symmetry.space_group_name_H-M   'P 1'
#
loop_
_entity.id
_entity.type
_entity.pdbx_description
1 polymer ?
#
loop_
_entity_poly.entity_id
_entity_poly.type
_entity_poly.pdbx_seq_one_letter_code
_entity_poly.pdbx_strand_id
1 'polypeptide(L)'
;SWAPSPQGCADGRDADPTEEQMAETERNDEELFECQELLKCPVQVGAPEKEEEDAGLVAKAEAVAAGWMLDFLCFSLCGAFRDSHPKDFCRTRNSTEAIIHGLCSLTAYQLRMIHICQFSTRIAAGETLDAQFENYERITSLESALMLSGSIEKEHDKLHEEIQNLIKIQATAVCMENGNFTEAEEVFERIFGDPNSYMPLKSKLLMIISQKDTFHSFFQHFILTPHYGQILGPVPKKYDLKSKCNKNKNK
;
A
#
# COMPACT_ATOMS: atom_id res chain seq x y z
N SER A 1 -17.79 58.93 -12.16
CA SER A 1 -18.16 59.58 -13.43
C SER A 1 -17.33 58.93 -14.53
N TRP A 2 -18.00 58.65 -15.64
CA TRP A 2 -17.55 58.03 -16.89
C TRP A 2 -17.44 56.51 -16.96
N ALA A 3 -18.09 56.01 -18.02
CA ALA A 3 -18.55 54.66 -18.33
C ALA A 3 -17.77 54.09 -19.54
N PRO A 4 -18.07 52.87 -20.03
CA PRO A 4 -17.19 52.05 -20.88
C PRO A 4 -17.55 52.02 -22.38
N SER A 5 -16.82 51.17 -23.14
CA SER A 5 -17.12 50.54 -24.46
C SER A 5 -16.71 51.36 -25.72
N PRO A 6 -16.68 50.80 -26.98
CA PRO A 6 -17.17 49.48 -27.45
C PRO A 6 -16.38 48.74 -28.58
N GLN A 7 -16.83 47.51 -28.86
CA GLN A 7 -17.06 46.82 -30.16
C GLN A 7 -15.97 46.60 -31.23
N GLY A 8 -16.00 45.38 -31.79
CA GLY A 8 -15.59 45.11 -33.17
C GLY A 8 -15.66 43.63 -33.55
N CYS A 9 -16.87 43.11 -33.84
CA CYS A 9 -17.06 41.84 -34.54
C CYS A 9 -16.81 42.03 -36.05
N ALA A 10 -16.21 41.07 -36.74
CA ALA A 10 -16.49 40.80 -38.15
C ALA A 10 -16.06 39.37 -38.52
N ASP A 11 -16.93 38.77 -39.34
CA ASP A 11 -17.05 37.38 -39.76
C ASP A 11 -16.99 37.35 -41.30
N GLY A 12 -16.69 36.19 -41.90
CA GLY A 12 -16.84 35.89 -43.33
C GLY A 12 -15.51 35.81 -44.12
N ARG A 13 -15.07 34.63 -44.60
CA ARG A 13 -15.54 33.71 -45.68
C ARG A 13 -15.03 34.05 -47.10
N ASP A 14 -14.33 33.06 -47.64
CA ASP A 14 -14.19 32.55 -49.03
C ASP A 14 -13.98 33.50 -50.21
N ALA A 15 -12.89 33.29 -50.96
CA ALA A 15 -12.90 32.63 -52.27
C ALA A 15 -11.49 32.55 -52.90
N ASP A 16 -11.09 31.33 -53.25
CA ASP A 16 -10.02 30.90 -54.19
C ASP A 16 -10.35 31.38 -55.65
N PRO A 17 -9.61 31.09 -56.76
CA PRO A 17 -8.53 30.11 -56.97
C PRO A 17 -7.34 30.60 -57.83
N THR A 18 -6.29 29.79 -57.98
CA THR A 18 -5.82 29.29 -59.30
C THR A 18 -4.76 28.20 -59.09
N GLU A 19 -5.05 27.08 -59.72
CA GLU A 19 -4.34 25.80 -59.89
C GLU A 19 -2.93 26.00 -60.54
N GLU A 20 -1.98 25.07 -60.59
CA GLU A 20 -2.11 23.65 -60.91
C GLU A 20 -0.72 22.95 -60.80
N GLN A 21 -0.78 21.61 -60.76
CA GLN A 21 0.26 20.58 -61.00
C GLN A 21 0.94 20.00 -59.75
N MET A 22 0.38 18.93 -59.16
CA MET A 22 0.42 17.51 -59.59
C MET A 22 1.80 16.85 -59.44
N ALA A 23 1.97 16.10 -58.35
CA ALA A 23 2.61 14.79 -58.35
C ALA A 23 2.29 14.08 -57.00
N GLU A 24 1.42 13.09 -57.05
CA GLU A 24 1.33 12.02 -56.07
C GLU A 24 2.67 11.29 -56.00
N THR A 25 3.16 10.96 -54.81
CA THR A 25 3.69 9.63 -54.45
C THR A 25 3.90 9.60 -52.92
N GLU A 26 3.07 8.78 -52.28
CA GLU A 26 3.30 7.93 -51.11
C GLU A 26 4.32 8.35 -50.03
N ARG A 27 3.79 8.50 -48.80
CA ARG A 27 4.53 8.62 -47.54
C ARG A 27 5.33 7.33 -47.28
N ASN A 28 6.65 7.45 -47.21
CA ASN A 28 7.52 6.46 -46.58
C ASN A 28 7.48 6.64 -45.06
N ASP A 29 6.75 5.75 -44.39
CA ASP A 29 6.86 5.53 -42.95
C ASP A 29 8.08 4.62 -42.69
N GLU A 30 9.26 5.22 -42.51
CA GLU A 30 10.45 4.55 -42.01
C GLU A 30 10.40 4.47 -40.48
N GLU A 31 10.01 3.30 -39.97
CA GLU A 31 10.62 2.56 -38.84
C GLU A 31 9.63 1.50 -38.31
N LEU A 32 9.32 0.50 -39.15
CA LEU A 32 8.76 -0.76 -38.67
C LEU A 32 9.91 -1.67 -38.22
N PHE A 33 10.09 -1.67 -36.90
CA PHE A 33 10.94 -2.56 -36.13
C PHE A 33 10.85 -4.01 -36.61
N GLU A 34 11.97 -4.54 -37.08
CA GLU A 34 12.13 -5.94 -37.47
C GLU A 34 11.81 -6.90 -36.30
N CYS A 35 10.73 -7.66 -36.42
CA CYS A 35 10.45 -8.85 -35.63
C CYS A 35 9.73 -9.91 -36.48
N GLN A 36 10.22 -10.17 -37.69
CA GLN A 36 9.65 -11.20 -38.55
C GLN A 36 10.73 -12.03 -39.25
N GLU A 37 11.54 -12.78 -38.50
CA GLU A 37 12.34 -13.90 -39.05
C GLU A 37 12.89 -14.85 -37.96
N LEU A 38 12.07 -15.27 -36.99
CA LEU A 38 12.47 -16.38 -36.09
C LEU A 38 11.31 -17.32 -35.68
N LEU A 39 10.39 -17.65 -36.60
CA LEU A 39 9.41 -18.72 -36.37
C LEU A 39 9.11 -19.49 -37.66
N LYS A 40 10.10 -20.24 -38.15
CA LYS A 40 9.84 -21.47 -38.93
C LYS A 40 10.11 -22.66 -38.02
N CYS A 41 9.13 -22.99 -37.17
CA CYS A 41 9.09 -24.30 -36.54
C CYS A 41 8.36 -25.23 -37.52
N PRO A 42 8.95 -26.33 -38.01
CA PRO A 42 8.23 -27.26 -38.87
C PRO A 42 7.10 -27.89 -38.07
N VAL A 43 5.86 -27.55 -38.41
CA VAL A 43 4.66 -28.19 -37.89
C VAL A 43 4.62 -29.61 -38.46
N GLN A 44 5.05 -30.59 -37.67
CA GLN A 44 4.50 -31.93 -37.80
C GLN A 44 3.09 -31.87 -37.21
N VAL A 45 2.07 -32.00 -38.07
CA VAL A 45 0.69 -32.20 -37.65
C VAL A 45 0.58 -33.63 -37.09
N GLY A 46 1.06 -33.80 -35.86
CA GLY A 46 0.59 -34.86 -34.98
C GLY A 46 -0.82 -34.48 -34.50
N ALA A 47 -1.65 -35.49 -34.24
CA ALA A 47 -2.97 -35.34 -33.63
C ALA A 47 -2.90 -34.39 -32.40
N PRO A 48 -4.01 -33.73 -32.00
CA PRO A 48 -4.01 -32.96 -30.76
C PRO A 48 -3.83 -33.95 -29.62
N GLU A 49 -2.59 -34.19 -29.23
CA GLU A 49 -2.25 -34.72 -27.93
C GLU A 49 -2.89 -33.72 -26.97
N LYS A 50 -3.92 -34.17 -26.25
CA LYS A 50 -4.38 -33.44 -25.08
C LYS A 50 -3.17 -33.45 -24.16
N GLU A 51 -2.42 -32.36 -24.15
CA GLU A 51 -1.49 -32.07 -23.07
C GLU A 51 -2.34 -32.04 -21.81
N GLU A 52 -2.42 -33.19 -21.15
CA GLU A 52 -3.02 -33.29 -19.83
C GLU A 52 -2.06 -32.52 -18.93
N GLU A 53 -2.33 -31.22 -18.75
CA GLU A 53 -1.58 -30.40 -17.81
C GLU A 53 -1.58 -31.14 -16.48
N ASP A 54 -0.38 -31.49 -15.99
CA ASP A 54 -0.25 -32.10 -14.68
C ASP A 54 -0.80 -31.11 -13.66
N ALA A 55 -2.04 -31.36 -13.21
CA ALA A 55 -2.76 -30.51 -12.28
C ALA A 55 -1.95 -30.25 -11.00
N GLY A 56 -1.06 -31.18 -10.63
CA GLY A 56 -0.12 -31.01 -9.53
C GLY A 56 0.96 -29.97 -9.81
N LEU A 57 1.50 -29.92 -11.03
CA LEU A 57 2.45 -28.88 -11.46
C LEU A 57 1.77 -27.52 -11.57
N VAL A 58 0.54 -27.46 -12.11
CA VAL A 58 -0.24 -26.22 -12.21
C VAL A 58 -0.49 -25.64 -10.82
N ALA A 59 -1.03 -26.43 -9.87
CA ALA A 59 -1.27 -25.98 -8.51
C ALA A 59 0.00 -25.49 -7.79
N LYS A 60 1.14 -26.14 -8.06
CA LYS A 60 2.43 -25.71 -7.52
C LYS A 60 2.89 -24.38 -8.13
N ALA A 61 2.70 -24.18 -9.43
CA ALA A 61 3.00 -22.92 -10.10
C ALA A 61 2.10 -21.79 -9.58
N GLU A 62 0.80 -22.04 -9.39
CA GLU A 62 -0.15 -21.10 -8.79
C GLU A 62 0.27 -20.69 -7.38
N ALA A 63 0.67 -21.63 -6.54
CA ALA A 63 1.16 -21.33 -5.18
C ALA A 63 2.41 -20.43 -5.19
N VAL A 64 3.35 -20.66 -6.12
CA VAL A 64 4.53 -19.82 -6.30
C VAL A 64 4.15 -18.43 -6.79
N ALA A 65 3.27 -18.35 -7.79
CA ALA A 65 2.78 -17.08 -8.32
C ALA A 65 2.03 -16.27 -7.26
N ALA A 66 1.18 -16.91 -6.45
CA ALA A 66 0.47 -16.28 -5.35
C ALA A 66 1.43 -15.73 -4.28
N GLY A 67 2.51 -16.44 -3.98
CA GLY A 67 3.59 -15.94 -3.13
C GLY A 67 4.25 -14.67 -3.68
N TRP A 68 4.59 -14.65 -4.96
CA TRP A 68 5.17 -13.47 -5.61
C TRP A 68 4.19 -12.29 -5.67
N MET A 69 2.91 -12.56 -5.93
CA MET A 69 1.86 -11.55 -5.89
C MET A 69 1.72 -10.95 -4.50
N LEU A 70 1.76 -11.76 -3.44
CA LEU A 70 1.73 -11.27 -2.06
C LEU A 70 2.93 -10.36 -1.74
N ASP A 71 4.14 -10.76 -2.14
CA ASP A 71 5.35 -9.94 -1.96
C ASP A 71 5.21 -8.57 -2.65
N PHE A 72 4.80 -8.59 -3.91
CA PHE A 72 4.62 -7.39 -4.72
C PHE A 72 3.54 -6.47 -4.14
N LEU A 73 2.40 -7.02 -3.73
CA LEU A 73 1.30 -6.26 -3.17
C LEU A 73 1.63 -5.70 -1.79
N CYS A 74 2.33 -6.46 -0.94
CA CYS A 74 2.82 -5.94 0.33
C CYS A 74 3.79 -4.77 0.12
N PHE A 75 4.74 -4.89 -0.82
CA PHE A 75 5.64 -3.79 -1.17
C PHE A 75 4.88 -2.55 -1.66
N SER A 76 3.91 -2.75 -2.55
CA SER A 76 3.10 -1.69 -3.13
C SER A 76 2.23 -1.00 -2.08
N LEU A 77 1.66 -1.77 -1.14
CA LEU A 77 0.83 -1.26 -0.05
C LEU A 77 1.66 -0.38 0.89
N CYS A 78 2.84 -0.86 1.30
CA CYS A 78 3.80 -0.10 2.10
C CYS A 78 4.26 1.19 1.40
N GLY A 79 4.49 1.13 0.08
CA GLY A 79 4.83 2.31 -0.73
C GLY A 79 3.70 3.34 -0.74
N ALA A 80 2.48 2.93 -1.11
CA ALA A 80 1.32 3.80 -1.14
C ALA A 80 0.99 4.41 0.24
N PHE A 81 1.21 3.64 1.30
CA PHE A 81 1.07 4.11 2.68
C PHE A 81 2.08 5.20 3.02
N ARG A 82 3.38 4.94 2.80
CA ARG A 82 4.46 5.92 3.03
C ARG A 82 4.21 7.20 2.24
N ASP A 83 3.87 7.05 0.97
CA ASP A 83 3.76 8.17 0.05
C ASP A 83 2.42 8.90 0.22
N SER A 84 1.57 8.51 1.19
CA SER A 84 0.26 9.11 1.48
C SER A 84 -0.69 9.15 0.26
N HIS A 85 -0.77 8.05 -0.48
CA HIS A 85 -1.66 7.87 -1.62
C HIS A 85 -2.87 6.99 -1.25
N PRO A 86 -3.95 7.55 -0.65
CA PRO A 86 -5.02 6.75 -0.04
C PRO A 86 -5.81 5.90 -1.05
N LYS A 87 -5.97 6.38 -2.30
CA LYS A 87 -6.65 5.64 -3.36
C LYS A 87 -5.87 4.40 -3.77
N ASP A 88 -4.55 4.55 -3.99
CA ASP A 88 -3.67 3.44 -4.35
C ASP A 88 -3.50 2.47 -3.19
N PHE A 89 -3.46 2.98 -1.95
CA PHE A 89 -3.46 2.17 -0.75
C PHE A 89 -4.73 1.31 -0.66
N CYS A 90 -5.91 1.89 -0.79
CA CYS A 90 -7.19 1.16 -0.76
C CYS A 90 -7.29 0.11 -1.88
N ARG A 91 -6.89 0.46 -3.11
CA ARG A 91 -6.87 -0.49 -4.23
C ARG A 91 -5.93 -1.65 -3.95
N THR A 92 -4.71 -1.35 -3.51
CA THR A 92 -3.70 -2.39 -3.22
C THR A 92 -4.15 -3.27 -2.06
N ARG A 93 -4.74 -2.70 -1.00
CA ARG A 93 -5.30 -3.44 0.14
C ARG A 93 -6.31 -4.48 -0.33
N ASN A 94 -7.29 -4.08 -1.14
CA ASN A 94 -8.33 -4.98 -1.62
C ASN A 94 -7.73 -6.12 -2.46
N SER A 95 -6.73 -5.83 -3.29
CA SER A 95 -5.99 -6.86 -4.04
C SER A 95 -5.22 -7.80 -3.12
N THR A 96 -4.55 -7.27 -2.09
CA THR A 96 -3.83 -8.07 -1.09
C THR A 96 -4.78 -9.02 -0.37
N GLU A 97 -5.95 -8.53 0.06
CA GLU A 97 -6.98 -9.32 0.72
C GLU A 97 -7.47 -10.47 -0.17
N ALA A 98 -7.76 -10.19 -1.45
CA ALA A 98 -8.15 -11.22 -2.41
C ALA A 98 -7.07 -12.30 -2.59
N ILE A 99 -5.78 -11.92 -2.69
CA ILE A 99 -4.68 -12.88 -2.76
C ILE A 99 -4.58 -13.71 -1.49
N ILE A 100 -4.67 -13.09 -0.31
CA ILE A 100 -4.61 -13.80 0.98
C ILE A 100 -5.72 -14.84 1.09
N HIS A 101 -6.95 -14.49 0.71
CA HIS A 101 -8.07 -15.44 0.71
C HIS A 101 -7.90 -16.60 -0.28
N GLY A 102 -7.16 -16.39 -1.37
CA GLY A 102 -6.85 -17.41 -2.36
C GLY A 102 -5.69 -18.34 -2.00
N LEU A 103 -4.94 -18.09 -0.90
CA LEU A 103 -3.80 -18.92 -0.51
C LEU A 103 -4.26 -20.24 0.13
N CYS A 104 -3.90 -21.37 -0.48
CA CYS A 104 -4.20 -22.71 0.07
C CYS A 104 -3.28 -23.12 1.22
N SER A 105 -2.12 -22.47 1.38
CA SER A 105 -1.18 -22.72 2.48
C SER A 105 -0.32 -21.49 2.75
N LEU A 106 0.19 -21.37 3.97
CA LEU A 106 1.01 -20.25 4.40
C LEU A 106 2.35 -20.73 4.94
N THR A 107 3.43 -20.21 4.36
CA THR A 107 4.76 -20.27 4.98
C THR A 107 4.85 -19.23 6.10
N ALA A 108 5.80 -19.42 7.04
CA ALA A 108 6.06 -18.42 8.10
C ALA A 108 6.43 -17.03 7.52
N TYR A 109 7.07 -17.00 6.35
CA TYR A 109 7.37 -15.77 5.63
C TYR A 109 6.11 -15.08 5.11
N GLN A 110 5.23 -15.81 4.42
CA GLN A 110 3.97 -15.26 3.93
C GLN A 110 3.08 -14.78 5.09
N LEU A 111 3.01 -15.53 6.20
CA LEU A 111 2.29 -15.09 7.39
C LEU A 111 2.85 -13.77 7.95
N ARG A 112 4.17 -13.61 7.98
CA ARG A 112 4.80 -12.33 8.37
C ARG A 112 4.40 -11.18 7.43
N MET A 113 4.39 -11.42 6.12
CA MET A 113 3.96 -10.42 5.13
C MET A 113 2.49 -10.02 5.30
N ILE A 114 1.63 -10.99 5.63
CA ILE A 114 0.23 -10.75 5.97
C ILE A 114 0.12 -9.85 7.20
N HIS A 115 0.85 -10.14 8.27
CA HIS A 115 0.85 -9.30 9.47
C HIS A 115 1.32 -7.87 9.17
N ILE A 116 2.34 -7.68 8.33
CA ILE A 116 2.80 -6.35 7.91
C ILE A 116 1.70 -5.58 7.17
N CYS A 117 0.99 -6.24 6.24
CA CYS A 117 -0.12 -5.61 5.52
C CYS A 117 -1.25 -5.23 6.49
N GLN A 118 -1.66 -6.17 7.34
CA GLN A 118 -2.72 -5.96 8.32
C GLN A 118 -2.40 -4.84 9.31
N PHE A 119 -1.16 -4.79 9.80
CA PHE A 119 -0.67 -3.70 10.65
C PHE A 119 -0.77 -2.36 9.92
N SER A 120 -0.26 -2.27 8.69
CA SER A 120 -0.32 -1.04 7.89
C SER A 120 -1.76 -0.56 7.66
N THR A 121 -2.71 -1.47 7.42
CA THR A 121 -4.13 -1.11 7.26
C THR A 121 -4.77 -0.56 8.53
N ARG A 122 -4.38 -1.06 9.70
CA ARG A 122 -4.89 -0.58 10.99
C ARG A 122 -4.30 0.78 11.37
N ILE A 123 -3.02 0.99 11.09
CA ILE A 123 -2.39 2.32 11.26
C ILE A 123 -3.06 3.34 10.33
N ALA A 124 -3.29 2.98 9.06
CA ALA A 124 -3.96 3.87 8.11
C ALA A 124 -5.40 4.24 8.51
N ALA A 125 -6.09 3.35 9.23
CA ALA A 125 -7.43 3.58 9.78
C ALA A 125 -7.38 4.12 11.24
N GLY A 126 -6.23 4.56 11.72
CA GLY A 126 -6.01 4.91 13.13
C GLY A 126 -6.87 6.06 13.64
N GLU A 127 -7.23 7.00 12.76
CA GLU A 127 -8.11 8.14 13.07
C GLU A 127 -9.61 7.78 12.98
N THR A 128 -9.93 6.62 12.40
CA THR A 128 -11.30 6.16 12.13
C THR A 128 -11.77 5.25 13.27
N LEU A 129 -12.42 5.83 14.28
CA LEU A 129 -12.88 5.10 15.48
C LEU A 129 -14.02 4.09 15.20
N ASP A 130 -14.76 4.27 14.12
CA ASP A 130 -15.82 3.37 13.67
C ASP A 130 -15.30 2.14 12.90
N ALA A 131 -14.01 2.10 12.57
CA ALA A 131 -13.40 0.95 11.89
C ALA A 131 -13.24 -0.24 12.84
N GLN A 132 -13.83 -1.37 12.47
CA GLN A 132 -13.84 -2.60 13.27
C GLN A 132 -12.96 -3.67 12.62
N PHE A 133 -11.83 -3.98 13.25
CA PHE A 133 -10.88 -4.99 12.79
C PHE A 133 -10.94 -6.30 13.59
N GLU A 134 -11.38 -6.22 14.84
CA GLU A 134 -11.46 -7.36 15.75
C GLU A 134 -12.92 -7.68 16.06
N ASN A 135 -13.19 -8.93 16.46
CA ASN A 135 -14.56 -9.35 16.83
C ASN A 135 -15.08 -8.64 18.09
N TYR A 136 -14.19 -8.06 18.89
CA TYR A 136 -14.55 -7.29 20.08
C TYR A 136 -14.79 -5.84 19.68
N GLU A 137 -16.05 -5.39 19.80
CA GLU A 137 -16.52 -4.06 19.36
C GLU A 137 -15.76 -2.87 19.96
N ARG A 138 -15.04 -3.08 21.07
CA ARG A 138 -14.32 -2.02 21.80
C ARG A 138 -12.87 -1.81 21.37
N ILE A 139 -12.31 -2.63 20.48
CA ILE A 139 -10.90 -2.54 20.11
C ILE A 139 -10.75 -1.57 18.95
N THR A 140 -10.08 -0.45 19.19
CA THR A 140 -9.77 0.54 18.16
C THR A 140 -8.76 0.01 17.14
N SER A 141 -8.71 0.63 15.95
CA SER A 141 -7.72 0.32 14.92
C SER A 141 -6.28 0.33 15.45
N LEU A 142 -5.91 1.31 16.28
CA LEU A 142 -4.55 1.43 16.82
C LEU A 142 -4.24 0.40 17.91
N GLU A 143 -5.21 0.01 18.73
CA GLU A 143 -5.07 -1.12 19.65
C GLU A 143 -4.84 -2.43 18.89
N SER A 144 -5.63 -2.65 17.85
CA SER A 144 -5.48 -3.81 16.98
C SER A 144 -4.12 -3.83 16.26
N ALA A 145 -3.58 -2.66 15.90
CA ALA A 145 -2.21 -2.56 15.37
C ALA A 145 -1.14 -2.97 16.40
N LEU A 146 -1.28 -2.56 17.67
CA LEU A 146 -0.37 -2.97 18.74
C LEU A 146 -0.35 -4.50 18.94
N MET A 147 -1.51 -5.15 18.86
CA MET A 147 -1.59 -6.63 18.96
C MET A 147 -0.80 -7.32 17.84
N LEU A 148 -0.85 -6.78 16.61
CA LEU A 148 -0.10 -7.32 15.48
C LEU A 148 1.39 -7.02 15.53
N SER A 149 1.80 -5.91 16.15
CA SER A 149 3.22 -5.50 16.25
C SER A 149 4.10 -6.61 16.84
N GLY A 150 3.62 -7.29 17.90
CA GLY A 150 4.33 -8.42 18.51
C GLY A 150 4.46 -9.66 17.63
N SER A 151 3.70 -9.74 16.53
CA SER A 151 3.69 -10.86 15.58
C SER A 151 4.52 -10.60 14.32
N ILE A 152 5.02 -9.38 14.10
CA ILE A 152 5.81 -8.98 12.91
C ILE A 152 7.31 -9.15 13.16
N GLU A 153 7.76 -8.82 14.36
CA GLU A 153 9.17 -8.74 14.70
C GLU A 153 9.45 -9.43 16.03
N LYS A 154 10.45 -10.32 16.04
CA LYS A 154 10.83 -11.10 17.22
C LYS A 154 11.99 -10.48 17.99
N GLU A 155 12.72 -9.57 17.35
CA GLU A 155 13.83 -8.86 17.97
C GLU A 155 13.31 -7.51 18.46
N HIS A 156 13.22 -7.36 19.78
CA HIS A 156 12.87 -6.09 20.40
C HIS A 156 14.06 -5.14 20.34
N ASP A 157 14.15 -4.39 19.25
CA ASP A 157 15.08 -3.27 19.14
C ASP A 157 14.45 -1.96 19.62
N LYS A 158 15.29 -0.92 19.72
CA LYS A 158 14.86 0.40 20.19
C LYS A 158 13.81 1.03 19.28
N LEU A 159 13.87 0.78 17.97
CA LEU A 159 12.92 1.33 17.01
C LEU A 159 11.54 0.70 17.21
N HIS A 160 11.48 -0.61 17.46
CA HIS A 160 10.23 -1.30 17.76
C HIS A 160 9.55 -0.73 19.02
N GLU A 161 10.32 -0.47 20.08
CA GLU A 161 9.79 0.16 21.30
C GLU A 161 9.29 1.59 21.03
N GLU A 162 10.05 2.39 20.27
CA GLU A 162 9.64 3.74 19.86
C GLU A 162 8.33 3.71 19.07
N ILE A 163 8.20 2.81 18.08
CA ILE A 163 6.99 2.64 17.27
C ILE A 163 5.81 2.25 18.16
N GLN A 164 5.98 1.29 19.06
CA GLN A 164 4.91 0.91 19.98
C GLN A 164 4.49 2.10 20.85
N ASN A 165 5.43 2.85 21.41
CA ASN A 165 5.12 4.01 22.24
C ASN A 165 4.35 5.09 21.45
N LEU A 166 4.71 5.34 20.19
CA LEU A 166 3.97 6.24 19.30
C LEU A 166 2.52 5.78 19.11
N ILE A 167 2.31 4.49 18.83
CA ILE A 167 0.95 3.95 18.65
C ILE A 167 0.14 4.04 19.94
N LYS A 168 0.74 3.77 21.10
CA LYS A 168 0.09 3.91 22.41
C LYS A 168 -0.34 5.35 22.70
N ILE A 169 0.50 6.32 22.37
CA ILE A 169 0.19 7.74 22.50
C ILE A 169 -0.99 8.09 21.57
N GLN A 170 -0.90 7.71 20.30
CA GLN A 170 -1.90 8.08 19.32
C GLN A 170 -3.26 7.42 19.58
N ALA A 171 -3.28 6.18 20.07
CA ALA A 171 -4.51 5.48 20.43
C ALA A 171 -5.34 6.24 21.46
N THR A 172 -4.68 6.88 22.43
CA THR A 172 -5.35 7.74 23.42
C THR A 172 -5.64 9.14 22.87
N ALA A 173 -4.71 9.72 22.10
CA ALA A 173 -4.86 11.05 21.50
C ALA A 173 -6.09 11.14 20.58
N VAL A 174 -6.27 10.19 19.65
CA VAL A 174 -7.41 10.19 18.70
C VAL A 174 -8.75 10.17 19.43
N CYS A 175 -8.86 9.40 20.52
CA CYS A 175 -10.06 9.37 21.34
C CYS A 175 -10.32 10.74 22.01
N MET A 176 -9.27 11.39 22.52
CA MET A 176 -9.36 12.72 23.13
C MET A 176 -9.67 13.83 22.11
N GLU A 177 -9.12 13.75 20.89
CA GLU A 177 -9.37 14.67 19.78
C GLU A 177 -10.82 14.61 19.30
N ASN A 178 -11.41 13.42 19.32
CA ASN A 178 -12.84 13.21 19.04
C ASN A 178 -13.76 13.60 20.22
N GLY A 179 -13.20 14.04 21.35
CA GLY A 179 -13.96 14.40 22.56
C GLY A 179 -14.45 13.20 23.39
N ASN A 180 -14.06 11.99 23.02
CA ASN A 180 -14.43 10.74 23.69
C ASN A 180 -13.47 10.43 24.85
N PHE A 181 -13.51 11.24 25.92
CA PHE A 181 -12.61 11.07 27.07
C PHE A 181 -12.78 9.73 27.80
N THR A 182 -14.02 9.22 27.90
CA THR A 182 -14.29 7.91 28.50
C THR A 182 -13.64 6.79 27.69
N GLU A 183 -13.74 6.85 26.37
CA GLU A 183 -13.07 5.88 25.50
C GLU A 183 -11.55 6.00 25.59
N ALA A 184 -11.00 7.22 25.67
CA ALA A 184 -9.56 7.44 25.87
C ALA A 184 -9.04 6.80 27.16
N GLU A 185 -9.79 6.89 28.26
CA GLU A 185 -9.47 6.24 29.53
C GLU A 185 -9.56 4.72 29.42
N GLU A 186 -10.62 4.18 28.80
CA GLU A 186 -10.73 2.73 28.59
C GLU A 186 -9.62 2.16 27.69
N VAL A 187 -9.28 2.85 26.59
CA VAL A 187 -8.16 2.52 25.69
C VAL A 187 -6.83 2.55 26.46
N PHE A 188 -6.61 3.59 27.26
CA PHE A 188 -5.42 3.72 28.08
C PHE A 188 -5.25 2.52 29.03
N GLU A 189 -6.30 2.15 29.76
CA GLU A 189 -6.27 1.03 30.69
C GLU A 189 -6.00 -0.31 29.97
N ARG A 190 -6.59 -0.53 28.79
CA ARG A 190 -6.34 -1.75 28.00
C ARG A 190 -4.90 -1.83 27.48
N ILE A 191 -4.34 -0.71 27.03
CA ILE A 191 -2.99 -0.65 26.44
C ILE A 191 -1.90 -0.77 27.51
N PHE A 192 -2.04 -0.07 28.64
CA PHE A 192 -1.01 -0.01 29.67
C PHE A 192 -1.20 -1.05 30.78
N GLY A 193 -2.36 -1.70 30.86
CA GLY A 193 -2.63 -2.77 31.82
C GLY A 193 -2.47 -2.31 33.27
N ASP A 194 -1.78 -3.12 34.09
CA ASP A 194 -1.65 -2.91 35.54
C ASP A 194 -1.31 -1.45 35.89
N PRO A 195 -2.21 -0.70 36.55
CA PRO A 195 -2.03 0.68 36.99
C PRO A 195 -0.71 0.92 37.74
N ASN A 196 -0.19 -0.11 38.42
CA ASN A 196 1.00 -0.02 39.28
C ASN A 196 2.34 -0.16 38.54
N SER A 197 2.33 -0.51 37.25
CA SER A 197 3.54 -0.50 36.44
C SER A 197 4.04 0.94 36.23
N TYR A 198 5.21 1.26 36.80
CA TYR A 198 5.83 2.57 36.60
C TYR A 198 6.42 2.66 35.19
N MET A 199 5.75 3.43 34.32
CA MET A 199 6.27 3.82 33.02
C MET A 199 6.15 5.35 32.90
N PRO A 200 7.24 6.09 32.63
CA PRO A 200 7.18 7.55 32.50
C PRO A 200 6.15 8.02 31.48
N LEU A 201 6.00 7.28 30.38
CA LEU A 201 5.00 7.53 29.34
C LEU A 201 3.57 7.42 29.89
N LYS A 202 3.30 6.35 30.64
CA LYS A 202 2.00 6.06 31.23
C LYS A 202 1.56 7.17 32.20
N SER A 203 2.43 7.56 33.13
CA SER A 203 2.13 8.61 34.10
C SER A 203 1.81 9.95 33.42
N LYS A 204 2.55 10.27 32.35
CA LYS A 204 2.34 11.50 31.59
C LYS A 204 1.02 11.48 30.81
N LEU A 205 0.70 10.38 30.14
CA LEU A 205 -0.58 10.22 29.43
C LEU A 205 -1.77 10.25 30.39
N LEU A 206 -1.69 9.54 31.52
CA LEU A 206 -2.75 9.54 32.53
C LEU A 206 -3.05 10.94 33.05
N MET A 207 -2.01 11.74 33.31
CA MET A 207 -2.15 13.14 33.73
C MET A 207 -2.92 13.95 32.67
N ILE A 208 -2.56 13.82 31.39
CA ILE A 208 -3.19 14.56 30.29
C ILE A 208 -4.66 14.16 30.13
N ILE A 209 -4.95 12.84 30.16
CA ILE A 209 -6.32 12.30 30.08
C ILE A 209 -7.17 12.82 31.25
N SER A 210 -6.62 12.78 32.48
CA SER A 210 -7.30 13.27 33.69
C SER A 210 -7.62 14.76 33.62
N GLN A 211 -6.73 15.57 33.03
CA GLN A 211 -6.92 17.00 32.83
C GLN A 211 -7.82 17.31 31.62
N LYS A 212 -8.13 16.31 30.79
CA LYS A 212 -8.84 16.47 29.51
C LYS A 212 -8.16 17.49 28.59
N ASP A 213 -6.84 17.55 28.64
CA ASP A 213 -6.05 18.49 27.84
C ASP A 213 -5.74 17.92 26.46
N THR A 214 -6.73 17.99 25.56
CA THR A 214 -6.64 17.47 24.18
C THR A 214 -5.51 18.12 23.36
N PHE A 215 -5.18 19.39 23.64
CA PHE A 215 -4.18 20.14 22.85
C PHE A 215 -2.81 20.21 23.54
N HIS A 216 -2.58 19.35 24.54
CA HIS A 216 -1.34 19.31 25.28
C HIS A 216 -0.15 19.13 24.31
N SER A 217 0.92 19.91 24.51
CA SER A 217 2.12 19.92 23.63
C SER A 217 2.77 18.55 23.46
N PHE A 218 2.50 17.62 24.39
CA PHE A 218 2.91 16.24 24.28
C PHE A 218 2.42 15.58 22.98
N PHE A 219 1.15 15.76 22.59
CA PHE A 219 0.61 15.14 21.37
C PHE A 219 1.17 15.78 20.08
N GLN A 220 1.55 17.06 20.12
CA GLN A 220 2.11 17.78 18.97
C GLN A 220 3.43 17.19 18.46
N HIS A 221 4.16 16.46 19.31
CA HIS A 221 5.41 15.80 18.93
C HIS A 221 5.21 14.41 18.30
N PHE A 222 3.98 13.89 18.23
CA PHE A 222 3.71 12.49 17.91
C PHE A 222 2.74 12.26 16.73
N ILE A 223 2.62 13.24 15.83
CA ILE A 223 1.75 13.12 14.65
C ILE A 223 2.14 11.89 13.82
N LEU A 224 1.17 10.99 13.62
CA LEU A 224 1.35 9.66 13.02
C LEU A 224 1.80 9.73 11.54
N THR A 225 1.30 10.71 10.79
CA THR A 225 1.38 10.75 9.32
C THR A 225 2.81 10.87 8.72
N PRO A 226 3.75 11.68 9.26
CA PRO A 226 5.07 11.87 8.64
C PRO A 226 6.11 10.77 8.91
N HIS A 227 5.90 9.89 9.91
CA HIS A 227 7.00 9.06 10.45
C HIS A 227 7.05 7.61 9.92
N TYR A 228 5.97 7.05 9.35
CA TYR A 228 5.98 5.63 8.93
C TYR A 228 6.77 5.34 7.67
N GLY A 229 7.03 6.35 6.83
CA GLY A 229 7.93 6.21 5.70
C GLY A 229 9.34 5.78 6.07
N GLN A 230 9.75 6.05 7.31
CA GLN A 230 11.04 5.68 7.88
C GLN A 230 10.97 4.32 8.62
N ILE A 231 9.77 3.92 9.09
CA ILE A 231 9.53 2.75 9.95
C ILE A 231 9.57 1.42 9.18
N LEU A 232 9.08 1.36 7.94
CA LEU A 232 8.99 0.09 7.21
C LEU A 232 10.34 -0.43 6.66
N GLY A 233 11.43 0.35 6.84
CA GLY A 233 12.75 0.02 6.30
C GLY A 233 12.74 -0.20 4.78
N PRO A 234 13.90 -0.50 4.17
CA PRO A 234 13.92 -1.03 2.82
C PRO A 234 13.29 -2.43 2.87
N VAL A 235 12.08 -2.59 2.33
CA VAL A 235 11.55 -3.90 1.96
C VAL A 235 12.64 -4.61 1.14
N PRO A 236 13.11 -5.80 1.53
CA PRO A 236 14.24 -6.44 0.87
C PRO A 236 13.92 -6.58 -0.62
N LYS A 237 14.70 -5.88 -1.45
CA LYS A 237 14.64 -5.98 -2.91
C LYS A 237 15.08 -7.40 -3.29
N LYS A 238 14.13 -8.34 -3.30
CA LYS A 238 14.37 -9.72 -3.77
C LYS A 238 14.03 -9.90 -5.24
N TYR A 239 14.05 -8.85 -6.05
CA TYR A 239 13.85 -9.01 -7.49
C TYR A 239 14.75 -8.06 -8.27
N ASP A 240 16.03 -8.41 -8.38
CA ASP A 240 16.82 -8.04 -9.56
C ASP A 240 16.58 -9.11 -10.64
N LEU A 241 15.51 -8.93 -11.41
CA LEU A 241 15.17 -9.79 -12.55
C LEU A 241 16.15 -9.65 -13.73
N LYS A 242 17.23 -8.85 -13.64
CA LYS A 242 18.19 -8.69 -14.76
C LYS A 242 19.37 -9.65 -14.78
N SER A 243 19.53 -10.54 -13.78
CA SER A 243 20.74 -11.39 -13.69
C SER A 243 20.58 -12.85 -14.16
N LYS A 244 19.35 -13.37 -14.34
CA LYS A 244 19.15 -14.79 -14.73
C LYS A 244 18.87 -15.07 -16.21
N CYS A 245 18.81 -14.07 -17.08
CA CYS A 245 18.60 -14.31 -18.52
C CYS A 245 19.91 -14.52 -19.34
N ASN A 246 21.10 -14.37 -18.75
CA ASN A 246 22.35 -14.40 -19.52
C ASN A 246 23.39 -15.44 -19.07
N LYS A 247 22.96 -16.61 -18.61
CA LYS A 247 23.86 -17.76 -18.33
C LYS A 247 23.57 -19.04 -19.12
N ASN A 248 22.66 -19.01 -20.08
CA ASN A 248 22.43 -20.13 -21.02
C ASN A 248 22.66 -19.74 -22.49
N LYS A 249 23.66 -18.90 -22.77
CA LYS A 249 24.17 -18.64 -24.13
C LYS A 249 25.68 -18.71 -24.17
N ASN A 250 26.26 -19.80 -23.66
CA ASN A 250 27.61 -20.26 -24.00
C ASN A 250 27.76 -21.70 -23.49
N LYS A 251 27.28 -22.64 -24.29
CA LYS A 251 27.75 -24.01 -24.31
C LYS A 251 27.79 -24.48 -25.76
#